data_AF-A0A3D5DBH9-F1
#
_entry.id   AF-A0A3D5DBH9-F1
#
_cell.length_a   1.000
_cell.length_b   1.000
_cell.length_c   1.000
_cell.angle_alpha   90.00
_cell.angle_beta   90.00
_cell.angle_gamma   90.00
#
_symmetry.space_group_name_H-M   'P 1'
#
loop_
_entity.id
_entity.type
_entity.pdbx_description
1 polymer ?
#
loop_
_entity_poly.entity_id
_entity_poly.type
_entity_poly.pdbx_seq_one_letter_code
_entity_poly.pdbx_strand_id
1 'polypeptide(L)'
;MKKKFVLASFLCVAFIGCSLLPDLPFKGVMGGDDKKRDSLPIGPGKKNIVEEKIDEDDIEVIEVYISKDHLQCEDESGKTLSVTERMLQQVGVKSYSSECGVITGVMPPALCGTTTLRINVHGIDERKLPEAEVIGFKSVETFEGKQDYEIVSCD
;
A
#
# COMPACT_ATOMS: atom_id res chain seq x y z
N MET A 1 -2.12 0.97 50.00
CA MET A 1 -1.79 0.21 48.78
C MET A 1 -0.65 0.95 48.08
N LYS A 2 0.57 0.39 48.11
CA LYS A 2 1.82 1.07 47.71
C LYS A 2 2.16 0.73 46.26
N LYS A 3 2.34 1.78 45.44
CA LYS A 3 2.83 1.72 44.05
C LYS A 3 4.26 1.19 44.00
N LYS A 4 4.57 0.31 43.05
CA LYS A 4 5.94 -0.03 42.64
C LYS A 4 6.07 0.18 41.14
N PHE A 5 6.77 1.24 40.77
CA PHE A 5 7.32 1.51 39.44
C PHE A 5 8.66 0.76 39.38
N VAL A 6 8.89 -0.06 38.35
CA VAL A 6 10.21 -0.62 38.06
C VAL A 6 10.64 -0.06 36.71
N LEU A 7 11.55 0.92 36.76
CA LEU A 7 12.40 1.30 35.64
C LEU A 7 13.43 0.19 35.44
N ALA A 8 13.52 -0.35 34.25
CA ALA A 8 14.66 -1.17 33.84
C ALA A 8 15.35 -0.47 32.66
N SER A 9 16.38 0.30 32.99
CA SER A 9 17.43 0.69 32.06
C SER A 9 18.20 -0.56 31.64
N PHE A 10 18.27 -0.85 30.35
CA PHE A 10 19.26 -1.77 29.81
C PHE A 10 20.28 -1.00 28.98
N LEU A 11 21.51 -1.06 29.48
CA LEU A 11 22.75 -0.64 28.85
C LEU A 11 23.01 -1.44 27.56
N CYS A 12 23.43 -0.72 26.53
CA CYS A 12 24.68 -0.88 25.79
C CYS A 12 25.25 -2.30 25.62
N VAL A 13 25.29 -2.83 24.39
CA VAL A 13 26.44 -3.57 23.87
C VAL A 13 26.57 -3.34 22.36
N ALA A 14 27.74 -2.83 21.95
CA ALA A 14 28.20 -2.76 20.57
C ALA A 14 28.72 -4.12 20.09
N PHE A 15 28.35 -4.53 18.86
CA PHE A 15 28.97 -5.61 18.08
C PHE A 15 29.20 -5.04 16.67
N ILE A 16 30.42 -4.64 16.32
CA ILE A 16 31.41 -5.46 15.60
C ILE A 16 30.80 -6.16 14.37
N GLY A 17 30.99 -5.52 13.21
CA GLY A 17 31.82 -6.08 12.15
C GLY A 17 31.19 -7.05 11.16
N CYS A 18 31.43 -6.72 9.88
CA CYS A 18 31.81 -7.65 8.83
C CYS A 18 30.73 -8.62 8.32
N SER A 19 30.25 -8.40 7.09
CA SER A 19 30.59 -9.27 5.96
C SER A 19 29.94 -8.75 4.68
N LEU A 20 30.81 -8.31 3.78
CA LEU A 20 30.60 -8.28 2.34
C LEU A 20 30.07 -9.64 1.88
N LEU A 21 28.90 -9.67 1.24
CA LEU A 21 28.43 -10.83 0.49
C LEU A 21 28.65 -10.57 -1.01
N PRO A 22 29.36 -11.46 -1.71
CA PRO A 22 29.74 -11.29 -3.11
C PRO A 22 28.63 -11.65 -4.11
N ASP A 23 28.71 -11.00 -5.27
CA ASP A 23 27.98 -11.27 -6.50
C ASP A 23 27.93 -12.75 -6.88
N LEU A 24 26.72 -13.24 -7.16
CA LEU A 24 26.51 -14.52 -7.84
C LEU A 24 26.18 -14.28 -9.32
N PRO A 25 26.90 -14.94 -10.24
CA PRO A 25 26.61 -14.86 -11.67
C PRO A 25 25.48 -15.82 -12.06
N PHE A 26 24.40 -15.28 -12.64
CA PHE A 26 23.38 -16.07 -13.34
C PHE A 26 23.93 -16.54 -14.68
N LYS A 27 24.12 -17.86 -14.83
CA LYS A 27 24.61 -18.52 -16.04
C LYS A 27 23.55 -19.49 -16.58
N GLY A 28 22.94 -19.11 -17.70
CA GLY A 28 22.52 -19.97 -18.83
C GLY A 28 21.38 -20.98 -18.62
N VAL A 29 20.46 -21.08 -19.61
CA VAL A 29 20.57 -22.01 -20.76
C VAL A 29 19.23 -22.05 -21.53
N MET A 30 19.36 -21.87 -22.85
CA MET A 30 18.61 -22.38 -24.02
C MET A 30 17.31 -23.20 -23.85
N GLY A 31 16.32 -22.86 -24.70
CA GLY A 31 15.98 -23.69 -25.87
C GLY A 31 14.63 -24.42 -25.88
N GLY A 32 13.93 -24.36 -27.03
CA GLY A 32 13.11 -25.48 -27.52
C GLY A 32 11.67 -25.18 -27.94
N ASP A 33 11.51 -24.70 -29.17
CA ASP A 33 10.63 -25.21 -30.26
C ASP A 33 9.20 -25.72 -29.98
N ASP A 34 8.24 -25.03 -30.63
CA ASP A 34 7.22 -25.56 -31.54
C ASP A 34 6.71 -26.99 -31.36
N LYS A 35 5.44 -27.16 -30.97
CA LYS A 35 4.50 -28.10 -31.63
C LYS A 35 3.04 -27.64 -31.52
N LYS A 36 2.57 -27.08 -32.62
CA LYS A 36 1.17 -27.07 -33.06
C LYS A 36 0.66 -28.52 -33.13
N ARG A 37 -0.47 -28.81 -32.46
CA ARG A 37 -1.26 -30.02 -32.74
C ARG A 37 -2.73 -29.63 -32.81
N ASP A 38 -3.25 -29.77 -34.01
CA ASP A 38 -4.62 -29.51 -34.38
C ASP A 38 -5.58 -30.56 -33.78
N SER A 39 -6.78 -30.08 -33.42
CA SER A 39 -8.10 -30.70 -33.63
C SER A 39 -8.39 -32.14 -33.16
N LEU A 40 -9.38 -32.30 -32.28
CA LEU A 40 -10.76 -32.70 -32.65
C LEU A 40 -11.65 -32.87 -31.40
N PRO A 41 -12.96 -32.58 -31.50
CA PRO A 41 -13.90 -32.62 -30.39
C PRO A 41 -14.55 -34.00 -30.25
N ILE A 42 -14.75 -34.48 -29.01
CA ILE A 42 -15.57 -35.66 -28.74
C ILE A 42 -16.46 -35.40 -27.51
N GLY A 43 -17.76 -35.25 -27.80
CA GLY A 43 -18.83 -35.87 -27.00
C GLY A 43 -19.44 -35.06 -25.84
N PRO A 44 -20.77 -34.90 -25.79
CA PRO A 44 -21.47 -34.30 -24.66
C PRO A 44 -21.61 -35.33 -23.52
N GLY A 45 -20.68 -35.28 -22.58
CA GLY A 45 -20.79 -35.98 -21.31
C GLY A 45 -21.60 -35.16 -20.33
N LYS A 46 -22.87 -35.54 -20.10
CA LYS A 46 -23.61 -35.13 -18.90
C LYS A 46 -22.81 -35.56 -17.67
N LYS A 47 -22.23 -34.59 -16.97
CA LYS A 47 -21.85 -34.73 -15.57
C LYS A 47 -22.60 -33.67 -14.81
N ASN A 48 -23.41 -34.14 -13.86
CA ASN A 48 -23.88 -33.33 -12.75
C ASN A 48 -22.61 -32.82 -12.06
N ILE A 49 -22.26 -31.58 -12.31
CA ILE A 49 -21.33 -30.85 -11.49
C ILE A 49 -22.22 -29.99 -10.61
N VAL A 50 -22.42 -30.45 -9.39
CA VAL A 50 -22.64 -29.52 -8.28
C VAL A 50 -21.31 -28.77 -8.19
N GLU A 51 -21.20 -27.71 -8.97
CA GLU A 51 -20.13 -26.72 -8.82
C GLU A 51 -20.66 -25.73 -7.80
N GLU A 52 -20.77 -26.19 -6.56
CA GLU A 52 -20.79 -25.30 -5.41
C GLU A 52 -19.36 -24.76 -5.30
N LYS A 53 -19.09 -23.71 -6.09
CA LYS A 53 -17.94 -22.81 -5.90
C LYS A 53 -18.41 -21.72 -4.92
N ILE A 54 -17.93 -21.84 -3.71
CA ILE A 54 -18.10 -20.96 -2.55
C ILE A 54 -16.68 -21.02 -1.94
N ASP A 55 -15.87 -19.97 -1.90
CA ASP A 55 -16.12 -18.54 -1.93
C ASP A 55 -14.96 -17.82 -2.66
N GLU A 56 -15.26 -16.94 -3.60
CA GLU A 56 -14.38 -15.78 -3.80
C GLU A 56 -14.52 -14.97 -2.52
N ASP A 57 -13.48 -14.89 -1.69
CA ASP A 57 -13.48 -13.97 -0.54
C ASP A 57 -13.92 -12.61 -1.07
N ASP A 58 -15.13 -12.15 -0.74
CA ASP A 58 -15.60 -10.81 -1.09
C ASP A 58 -14.67 -9.83 -0.37
N ILE A 59 -13.68 -9.33 -1.10
CA ILE A 59 -12.74 -8.34 -0.59
C ILE A 59 -13.47 -7.01 -0.60
N GLU A 60 -13.89 -6.57 0.57
CA GLU A 60 -14.39 -5.22 0.78
C GLU A 60 -13.21 -4.25 0.66
N VAL A 61 -13.24 -3.42 -0.39
CA VAL A 61 -12.20 -2.42 -0.65
C VAL A 61 -12.68 -1.08 -0.10
N ILE A 62 -11.92 -0.54 0.83
CA ILE A 62 -12.12 0.81 1.38
C ILE A 62 -11.00 1.74 0.92
N GLU A 63 -11.27 3.04 0.95
CA GLU A 63 -10.28 4.06 0.64
C GLU A 63 -9.59 4.56 1.91
N VAL A 64 -8.27 4.61 1.85
CA VAL A 64 -7.42 5.21 2.86
C VAL A 64 -6.55 6.29 2.24
N TYR A 65 -6.20 7.30 3.01
CA TYR A 65 -5.35 8.39 2.56
C TYR A 65 -4.15 8.60 3.48
N ILE A 66 -3.11 9.19 2.92
CA ILE A 66 -1.93 9.70 3.63
C ILE A 66 -1.53 11.06 3.06
N SER A 67 -1.01 11.95 3.91
CA SER A 67 -0.41 13.21 3.48
C SER A 67 0.72 12.95 2.49
N LYS A 68 0.76 13.69 1.37
CA LYS A 68 1.94 13.69 0.49
C LYS A 68 3.14 14.34 1.17
N ASP A 69 2.95 15.14 2.22
CA ASP A 69 3.97 16.00 2.81
C ASP A 69 4.63 16.93 1.77
N HIS A 70 3.88 17.25 0.71
CA HIS A 70 4.28 18.24 -0.30
C HIS A 70 4.29 19.63 0.33
N LEU A 71 5.39 20.35 0.21
CA LEU A 71 5.62 21.69 0.76
C LEU A 71 5.09 22.78 -0.17
N GLN A 72 4.54 23.83 0.40
CA GLN A 72 4.16 25.03 -0.33
C GLN A 72 5.41 25.71 -0.90
N CYS A 73 5.33 26.15 -2.16
CA CYS A 73 6.41 26.78 -2.92
C CYS A 73 7.51 25.82 -3.44
N GLU A 74 7.35 24.50 -3.25
CA GLU A 74 8.29 23.49 -3.75
C GLU A 74 7.54 22.42 -4.58
N ASP A 75 7.52 22.59 -5.90
CA ASP A 75 6.70 21.77 -6.81
C ASP A 75 7.09 20.28 -6.85
N GLU A 76 8.37 19.96 -6.63
CA GLU A 76 8.88 18.57 -6.67
C GLU A 76 8.93 17.88 -5.30
N SER A 77 8.27 18.45 -4.29
CA SER A 77 8.31 17.94 -2.92
C SER A 77 7.20 16.92 -2.62
N GLY A 78 7.42 16.11 -1.58
CA GLY A 78 6.45 15.15 -1.08
C GLY A 78 6.59 13.73 -1.64
N LYS A 79 5.76 12.82 -1.13
CA LYS A 79 5.75 11.40 -1.47
C LYS A 79 4.92 11.17 -2.73
N THR A 80 5.50 10.46 -3.69
CA THR A 80 4.80 9.99 -4.89
C THR A 80 3.85 8.82 -4.55
N LEU A 81 2.90 8.52 -5.44
CA LEU A 81 2.00 7.37 -5.26
C LEU A 81 2.76 6.05 -5.10
N SER A 82 3.83 5.86 -5.88
CA SER A 82 4.63 4.65 -5.81
C SER A 82 5.33 4.51 -4.45
N VAL A 83 5.77 5.62 -3.85
CA VAL A 83 6.38 5.61 -2.51
C VAL A 83 5.34 5.20 -1.47
N THR A 84 4.15 5.79 -1.47
CA THR A 84 3.11 5.48 -0.49
C THR A 84 2.51 4.08 -0.70
N GLU A 85 2.37 3.62 -1.93
CA GLU A 85 1.98 2.25 -2.23
C GLU A 85 3.01 1.25 -1.69
N ARG A 86 4.30 1.54 -1.86
CA ARG A 86 5.37 0.70 -1.32
C ARG A 86 5.35 0.67 0.21
N MET A 87 4.95 1.76 0.87
CA MET A 87 4.77 1.77 2.33
C MET A 87 3.68 0.76 2.76
N LEU A 88 2.55 0.69 2.05
CA LEU A 88 1.51 -0.32 2.30
C LEU A 88 2.05 -1.74 2.07
N GLN A 89 2.77 -1.97 0.98
CA GLN A 89 3.34 -3.28 0.67
C GLN A 89 4.35 -3.76 1.72
N GLN A 90 5.12 -2.85 2.33
CA GLN A 90 6.08 -3.18 3.40
C GLN A 90 5.42 -3.74 4.65
N VAL A 91 4.16 -3.39 4.91
CA VAL A 91 3.35 -3.94 6.02
C VAL A 91 2.42 -5.07 5.57
N GLY A 92 2.60 -5.58 4.35
CA GLY A 92 1.81 -6.69 3.81
C GLY A 92 0.40 -6.28 3.39
N VAL A 93 0.17 -5.00 3.13
CA VAL A 93 -1.11 -4.46 2.62
C VAL A 93 -1.00 -4.28 1.11
N LYS A 94 -1.97 -4.83 0.38
CA LYS A 94 -2.06 -4.68 -1.07
C LYS A 94 -2.92 -3.46 -1.40
N SER A 95 -2.42 -2.61 -2.30
CA SER A 95 -3.21 -1.54 -2.91
C SER A 95 -3.94 -2.07 -4.14
N TYR A 96 -5.23 -1.78 -4.26
CA TYR A 96 -6.07 -2.12 -5.41
C TYR A 96 -6.25 -0.93 -6.36
N SER A 97 -6.28 0.29 -5.80
CA SER A 97 -6.27 1.56 -6.51
C SER A 97 -5.27 2.52 -5.84
N SER A 98 -4.78 3.50 -6.58
CA SER A 98 -3.86 4.53 -6.10
C SER A 98 -4.11 5.83 -6.89
N GLU A 99 -4.50 6.89 -6.20
CA GLU A 99 -4.88 8.17 -6.81
C GLU A 99 -4.35 9.36 -6.00
N CYS A 100 -4.13 10.50 -6.67
CA CYS A 100 -3.78 11.73 -5.98
C CYS A 100 -5.05 12.51 -5.63
N GLY A 101 -5.07 13.14 -4.46
CA GLY A 101 -6.17 13.99 -4.05
C GLY A 101 -5.72 15.27 -3.36
N VAL A 102 -6.66 16.17 -3.13
CA VAL A 102 -6.48 17.37 -2.31
C VAL A 102 -7.63 17.46 -1.33
N ILE A 103 -7.33 17.63 -0.03
CA ILE A 103 -8.37 17.85 0.98
C ILE A 103 -9.01 19.22 0.72
N THR A 104 -10.33 19.25 0.63
CA THR A 104 -11.16 20.44 0.46
C THR A 104 -11.90 20.76 1.77
N GLY A 105 -12.54 21.93 1.82
CA GLY A 105 -13.23 22.41 3.03
C GLY A 105 -12.31 23.01 4.11
N VAL A 106 -10.99 22.97 3.91
CA VAL A 106 -9.99 23.64 4.75
C VAL A 106 -9.05 24.49 3.92
N MET A 107 -8.59 25.61 4.49
CA MET A 107 -7.55 26.46 3.90
C MET A 107 -6.26 26.29 4.68
N PRO A 108 -5.15 25.86 4.04
CA PRO A 108 -3.86 25.79 4.70
C PRO A 108 -3.30 27.22 4.88
N PRO A 109 -2.46 27.47 5.89
CA PRO A 109 -1.76 28.74 6.02
C PRO A 109 -0.85 28.96 4.80
N ALA A 110 -0.96 30.12 4.14
CA ALA A 110 -0.16 30.45 2.95
C ALA A 110 1.28 30.83 3.33
N LEU A 111 2.09 29.83 3.69
CA LEU A 111 3.47 29.99 4.15
C LEU A 111 4.37 28.96 3.43
N CYS A 112 5.39 29.44 2.72
CA CYS A 112 6.37 28.55 2.09
C CYS A 112 7.04 27.66 3.13
N GLY A 113 7.29 26.40 2.77
CA GLY A 113 7.87 25.39 3.67
C GLY A 113 6.86 24.75 4.65
N THR A 114 5.57 25.07 4.56
CA THR A 114 4.52 24.32 5.25
C THR A 114 3.91 23.28 4.32
N THR A 115 3.33 22.21 4.88
CA THR A 115 2.68 21.18 4.07
C THR A 115 1.40 21.70 3.42
N THR A 116 1.16 21.21 2.21
CA THR A 116 -0.10 21.40 1.48
C THR A 116 -1.14 20.39 1.93
N LEU A 117 -2.34 20.53 1.39
CA LEU A 117 -3.46 19.59 1.59
C LEU A 117 -3.46 18.43 0.59
N ARG A 118 -2.36 18.25 -0.17
CA ARG A 118 -2.23 17.16 -1.14
C ARG A 118 -2.08 15.83 -0.41
N ILE A 119 -2.85 14.84 -0.83
CA ILE A 119 -2.89 13.48 -0.26
C ILE A 119 -2.70 12.44 -1.37
N ASN A 120 -2.24 11.26 -0.98
CA ASN A 120 -2.32 10.05 -1.79
C ASN A 120 -3.43 9.18 -1.20
N VAL A 121 -4.35 8.74 -2.06
CA VAL A 121 -5.49 7.90 -1.72
C VAL A 121 -5.25 6.51 -2.31
N HIS A 122 -5.52 5.48 -1.52
CA HIS A 122 -5.30 4.09 -1.90
C HIS A 122 -6.52 3.25 -1.52
N GLY A 123 -6.97 2.39 -2.42
CA GLY A 123 -7.96 1.36 -2.12
C GLY A 123 -7.26 0.15 -1.49
N ILE A 124 -7.66 -0.25 -0.29
CA ILE A 124 -7.12 -1.43 0.43
C ILE A 124 -8.25 -2.34 0.90
N ASP A 125 -7.90 -3.58 1.23
CA ASP A 125 -8.80 -4.49 1.94
C ASP A 125 -9.15 -3.90 3.31
N GLU A 126 -10.44 -3.79 3.65
CA GLU A 126 -10.91 -3.25 4.94
C GLU A 126 -10.25 -3.96 6.13
N ARG A 127 -10.05 -5.27 6.03
CA ARG A 127 -9.44 -6.10 7.08
C ARG A 127 -8.00 -5.68 7.39
N LYS A 128 -7.38 -4.90 6.49
CA LYS A 128 -6.01 -4.40 6.55
C LYS A 128 -5.89 -2.93 6.98
N LEU A 129 -7.02 -2.29 7.30
CA LEU A 129 -7.01 -0.93 7.84
C LEU A 129 -6.11 -0.78 9.07
N PRO A 130 -6.13 -1.68 10.08
CA PRO A 130 -5.29 -1.52 11.26
C PRO A 130 -3.79 -1.50 10.94
N GLU A 131 -3.33 -2.33 9.99
CA GLU A 131 -1.93 -2.33 9.55
C GLU A 131 -1.55 -1.04 8.80
N ALA A 132 -2.47 -0.49 8.00
CA ALA A 132 -2.25 0.78 7.31
C ALA A 132 -2.22 1.97 8.29
N GLU A 133 -3.07 1.97 9.32
CA GLU A 133 -3.12 3.02 10.34
C GLU A 133 -1.82 3.10 11.16
N VAL A 134 -1.17 1.96 11.42
CA VAL A 134 0.13 1.91 12.12
C VAL A 134 1.23 2.70 11.41
N ILE A 135 1.16 2.79 10.08
CA ILE A 135 2.13 3.54 9.25
C ILE A 135 1.61 4.93 8.85
N GLY A 136 0.51 5.39 9.43
CA GLY A 136 0.01 6.76 9.31
C GLY A 136 -1.03 7.00 8.23
N PHE A 137 -1.56 5.95 7.60
CA PHE A 137 -2.75 6.08 6.76
C PHE A 137 -4.00 6.27 7.63
N LYS A 138 -5.04 6.84 7.03
CA LYS A 138 -6.33 7.08 7.68
C LYS A 138 -7.46 6.73 6.72
N SER A 139 -8.57 6.21 7.23
CA SER A 139 -9.78 6.02 6.42
C SER A 139 -10.30 7.37 5.91
N VAL A 140 -10.75 7.43 4.65
CA VAL A 140 -11.41 8.63 4.11
C VAL A 140 -12.71 8.95 4.83
N GLU A 141 -13.33 7.97 5.50
CA GLU A 141 -14.53 8.19 6.32
C GLU A 141 -14.29 9.14 7.51
N THR A 142 -13.02 9.39 7.86
CA THR A 142 -12.66 10.35 8.92
C THR A 142 -12.96 11.81 8.55
N PHE A 143 -13.26 12.10 7.28
CA PHE A 143 -13.75 13.40 6.84
C PHE A 143 -15.22 13.60 7.25
N GLU A 144 -15.47 13.86 8.53
CA GLU A 144 -16.83 14.07 9.06
C GLU A 144 -17.44 15.41 8.60
N GLY A 145 -18.02 15.44 7.39
CA GLY A 145 -19.00 16.42 6.90
C GLY A 145 -18.57 17.88 6.72
N LYS A 146 -17.40 18.28 7.25
CA LYS A 146 -16.81 19.63 7.08
C LYS A 146 -15.61 19.64 6.16
N GLN A 147 -15.09 18.47 5.86
CA GLN A 147 -13.93 18.24 5.04
C GLN A 147 -14.33 17.20 4.01
N ASP A 148 -13.72 17.28 2.84
CA ASP A 148 -13.87 16.31 1.77
C ASP A 148 -12.53 16.26 1.03
N TYR A 149 -12.43 15.49 -0.04
CA TYR A 149 -11.29 15.52 -0.93
C TYR A 149 -11.73 15.43 -2.39
N GLU A 150 -10.93 16.02 -3.26
CA GLU A 150 -11.12 15.91 -4.70
C GLU A 150 -9.92 15.15 -5.30
N ILE A 151 -10.21 14.16 -6.15
CA ILE A 151 -9.19 13.46 -6.92
C ILE A 151 -8.65 14.38 -8.01
N VAL A 152 -7.33 14.48 -8.10
CA VAL A 152 -6.60 15.33 -9.04
C VAL A 152 -5.56 14.52 -9.82
N SER A 153 -5.08 15.07 -10.93
CA SER A 153 -3.95 14.47 -11.64
C SER A 153 -2.71 14.43 -10.73
N CYS A 154 -2.01 13.30 -10.75
CA CYS A 154 -0.69 13.23 -10.14
C CYS A 154 0.31 13.96 -11.02
N ASP A 155 0.96 14.97 -10.41
CA ASP A 155 2.11 15.68 -10.97
C ASP A 155 3.39 14.83 -10.89
#